data_AF-A0A433EUT4-F1
#
_entry.id   AF-A0A433EUT4-F1
#
_cell.length_a   1.000
_cell.length_b   1.000
_cell.length_c   1.000
_cell.angle_alpha   90.00
_cell.angle_beta   90.00
_cell.angle_gamma   90.00
#
_symmetry.space_group_name_H-M   'P 1'
#
loop_
_entity.id
_entity.type
_entity.pdbx_description
1 polymer ?
#
loop_
_entity_poly.entity_id
_entity_poly.type
_entity_poly.pdbx_seq_one_letter_code
_entity_poly.pdbx_strand_id
1 'polypeptide(L)'
;MTYRVAIAISGAVSLGSYEAGTLYEIIKALKEHNENPANPKIEIDVLTGASAGGMTAAMIAQKLLYDGDALSGENTNVGYEAWVKSVDINGLLTPLPGDNAKNSLLSNGFVKTIADKLINSRYVKSSAPNSPPAQAETPLVQTPHIASATSIRLGLAMSNLNGVDYEVDTFAYLTETLGQGKFTQTRHQDRYTATLDNTTDNQAIWNEISSAARGCGAFPVAFSPVSLSRSWLHGDYSGRGAVKFEDSIFSFMDGGAFNNYPLGMAVSLAEQNDTNYTDYENRFYFYISPNPKAC
;
A
#
# COMPACT_ATOMS: atom_id res chain seq x y z
N MET A 1 18.08 1.78 -21.97
CA MET A 1 18.18 0.92 -20.77
C MET A 1 17.42 1.62 -19.67
N THR A 2 16.60 0.89 -18.91
CA THR A 2 15.80 1.43 -17.81
C THR A 2 16.06 0.58 -16.57
N TYR A 3 16.41 1.24 -15.47
CA TYR A 3 16.52 0.63 -14.16
C TYR A 3 15.16 0.67 -13.45
N ARG A 4 14.84 -0.38 -12.70
CA ARG A 4 13.59 -0.48 -11.95
C ARG A 4 13.87 -0.60 -10.46
N VAL A 5 13.09 0.13 -9.67
CA VAL A 5 13.23 0.22 -8.21
C VAL A 5 11.98 -0.33 -7.54
N ALA A 6 12.19 -1.34 -6.70
CA ALA A 6 11.18 -1.82 -5.76
C ALA A 6 11.46 -1.24 -4.37
N ILE A 7 10.47 -0.60 -3.76
CA ILE A 7 10.62 0.02 -2.44
C ILE A 7 9.75 -0.72 -1.42
N ALA A 8 10.37 -1.16 -0.33
CA ALA A 8 9.70 -1.74 0.83
C ALA A 8 9.85 -0.82 2.03
N ILE A 9 8.73 -0.45 2.64
CA ILE A 9 8.66 0.49 3.76
C ILE A 9 8.23 -0.28 5.00
N SER A 10 9.03 -0.22 6.07
CA SER A 10 8.66 -0.86 7.33
C SER A 10 7.43 -0.21 7.97
N GLY A 11 6.86 -0.84 9.00
CA GLY A 11 5.89 -0.17 9.85
C GLY A 11 6.56 0.56 11.01
N ALA A 12 6.12 1.79 11.28
CA ALA A 12 6.76 2.63 12.29
C ALA A 12 5.84 3.63 13.03
N VAL A 13 4.53 3.36 13.13
CA VAL A 13 3.55 4.20 13.86
C VAL A 13 3.68 5.70 13.50
N SER A 14 4.10 6.57 14.43
CA SER A 14 4.22 8.02 14.19
C SER A 14 5.44 8.41 13.35
N LEU A 15 6.35 7.48 13.09
CA LEU A 15 7.53 7.71 12.25
C LEU A 15 7.21 7.64 10.74
N GLY A 16 5.94 7.59 10.36
CA GLY A 16 5.52 7.81 8.98
C GLY A 16 6.02 9.14 8.39
N SER A 17 6.26 10.16 9.23
CA SER A 17 6.91 11.41 8.83
C SER A 17 8.36 11.19 8.34
N TYR A 18 9.13 10.32 9.01
CA TYR A 18 10.48 9.94 8.57
C TYR A 18 10.44 9.15 7.26
N GLU A 19 9.52 8.19 7.15
CA GLU A 19 9.37 7.36 5.95
C GLU A 19 8.97 8.20 4.73
N ALA A 20 8.02 9.12 4.91
CA ALA A 20 7.59 10.06 3.88
C ALA A 20 8.71 11.05 3.50
N GLY A 21 9.48 11.56 4.46
CA GLY A 21 10.64 12.42 4.18
C GLY A 21 11.74 11.69 3.41
N THR A 22 12.03 10.44 3.78
CA THR A 22 13.00 9.60 3.07
C THR A 22 12.55 9.36 1.63
N LEU A 23 11.27 9.03 1.41
CA LEU A 23 10.72 8.87 0.08
C LEU A 23 10.76 10.16 -0.74
N TYR A 24 10.48 11.31 -0.12
CA TYR A 24 10.60 12.61 -0.78
C TYR A 24 12.01 12.82 -1.34
N GLU A 25 13.06 12.60 -0.54
CA GLU A 25 14.45 12.76 -1.00
C GLU A 25 14.82 11.75 -2.10
N ILE A 26 14.37 10.49 -1.98
CA ILE A 26 14.59 9.48 -3.03
C ILE A 26 13.92 9.92 -4.33
N ILE A 27 12.63 10.28 -4.29
CA ILE A 27 11.86 10.67 -5.48
C ILE A 27 12.45 11.93 -6.12
N LYS A 28 12.89 12.89 -5.31
CA LYS A 28 13.60 14.10 -5.77
C LYS A 28 14.92 13.74 -6.48
N ALA A 29 15.75 12.89 -5.89
CA ALA A 29 17.00 12.45 -6.50
C ALA A 29 16.76 11.70 -7.83
N LEU A 30 15.72 10.85 -7.89
CA LEU A 30 15.34 10.16 -9.13
C LEU A 30 14.82 11.12 -10.19
N LYS A 31 14.08 12.16 -9.79
CA LYS A 31 13.62 13.23 -10.69
C LYS A 31 14.82 13.95 -11.31
N GLU A 32 15.74 14.45 -10.49
CA GLU A 32 16.94 15.15 -10.94
C GLU A 32 17.80 14.27 -11.86
N HIS A 33 17.91 12.96 -11.55
CA HIS A 33 18.60 12.00 -12.40
C HIS A 33 17.93 11.84 -13.77
N ASN A 34 16.60 11.65 -13.80
CA ASN A 34 15.84 11.37 -15.01
C ASN A 34 15.61 12.61 -15.89
N GLU A 35 15.71 13.83 -15.34
CA GLU A 35 15.63 15.07 -16.10
C GLU A 35 16.82 15.25 -17.06
N ASN A 36 17.96 14.58 -16.80
CA ASN A 36 19.06 14.52 -17.74
C ASN A 36 18.84 13.37 -18.75
N PRO A 37 18.57 13.66 -20.04
CA PRO A 37 18.28 12.63 -21.05
C PRO A 37 19.49 11.76 -21.40
N ALA A 38 20.71 12.13 -20.98
CA ALA A 38 21.90 11.29 -21.14
C ALA A 38 21.95 10.14 -20.14
N ASN A 39 21.17 10.21 -19.06
CA ASN A 39 21.13 9.19 -18.04
C ASN A 39 20.16 8.05 -18.42
N PRO A 40 20.48 6.80 -18.05
CA PRO A 40 19.50 5.72 -18.11
C PRO A 40 18.34 6.02 -17.16
N LYS A 41 17.10 5.84 -17.63
CA LYS A 41 15.91 6.15 -16.82
C LYS A 41 15.81 5.20 -15.62
N ILE A 42 15.44 5.74 -14.46
CA ILE A 42 15.13 4.96 -13.25
C ILE A 42 13.64 5.09 -12.96
N GLU A 43 12.92 3.98 -12.86
CA GLU A 43 11.49 3.96 -12.60
C GLU A 43 11.16 3.20 -11.31
N ILE A 44 10.20 3.71 -10.54
CA ILE A 44 9.59 3.01 -9.41
C ILE A 44 8.40 2.23 -9.96
N ASP A 45 8.41 0.92 -9.81
CA ASP A 45 7.38 0.00 -10.31
C ASP A 45 6.80 -0.92 -9.23
N VAL A 46 7.38 -0.93 -8.02
CA VAL A 46 6.86 -1.67 -6.87
C VAL A 46 6.95 -0.83 -5.61
N LEU A 47 5.83 -0.73 -4.89
CA LEU A 47 5.74 -0.11 -3.58
C LEU A 47 5.08 -1.07 -2.61
N THR A 48 5.74 -1.37 -1.50
CA THR A 48 5.14 -2.17 -0.43
C THR A 48 5.32 -1.51 0.93
N GLY A 49 4.36 -1.73 1.83
CA GLY A 49 4.45 -1.15 3.16
C GLY A 49 3.62 -1.87 4.22
N ALA A 50 4.00 -1.67 5.48
CA ALA A 50 3.26 -2.09 6.67
C ALA A 50 2.95 -0.87 7.53
N SER A 51 1.85 -0.86 8.29
CA SER A 51 1.48 0.26 9.17
C SER A 51 1.50 1.62 8.44
N ALA A 52 2.14 2.62 9.05
CA ALA A 52 2.46 3.92 8.46
C ALA A 52 3.17 3.84 7.09
N GLY A 53 4.06 2.87 6.89
CA GLY A 53 4.72 2.64 5.62
C GLY A 53 3.75 2.19 4.53
N GLY A 54 2.73 1.39 4.87
CA GLY A 54 1.68 0.98 3.94
C GLY A 54 0.78 2.14 3.53
N MET A 55 0.39 2.99 4.49
CA MET A 55 -0.35 4.23 4.20
C MET A 55 0.44 5.17 3.29
N THR A 56 1.75 5.30 3.54
CA THR A 56 2.65 6.10 2.70
C THR A 56 2.82 5.49 1.31
N ALA A 57 3.03 4.17 1.20
CA ALA A 57 3.16 3.46 -0.07
C ALA A 57 1.94 3.67 -0.97
N ALA A 58 0.72 3.51 -0.43
CA ALA A 58 -0.52 3.69 -1.19
C ALA A 58 -0.68 5.14 -1.70
N MET A 59 -0.45 6.11 -0.83
CA MET A 59 -0.55 7.53 -1.18
C MET A 59 0.48 7.93 -2.25
N ILE A 60 1.74 7.52 -2.09
CA ILE A 60 2.83 7.83 -3.02
C ILE A 60 2.62 7.12 -4.37
N ALA A 61 2.12 5.87 -4.37
CA ALA A 61 1.78 5.17 -5.61
C ALA A 61 0.73 5.94 -6.45
N GLN A 62 -0.29 6.51 -5.80
CA GLN A 62 -1.27 7.36 -6.50
C GLN A 62 -0.58 8.55 -7.18
N LYS A 63 0.23 9.28 -6.40
CA LYS A 63 0.83 10.53 -6.88
C LYS A 63 1.88 10.27 -7.96
N LEU A 64 2.64 9.19 -7.86
CA LEU A 64 3.57 8.79 -8.91
C LEU A 64 2.83 8.57 -10.23
N LEU A 65 1.69 7.89 -10.22
CA LEU A 65 0.95 7.57 -11.45
C LEU A 65 0.14 8.75 -12.01
N TYR A 66 -0.45 9.60 -11.16
CA TYR A 66 -1.50 10.51 -11.62
C TYR A 66 -1.29 11.99 -11.30
N ASP A 67 -0.39 12.33 -10.37
CA ASP A 67 -0.26 13.68 -9.82
C ASP A 67 1.16 13.91 -9.25
N GLY A 68 2.15 13.89 -10.14
CA GLY A 68 3.57 13.95 -9.80
C GLY A 68 4.01 15.29 -9.20
N ASP A 69 3.28 16.37 -9.47
CA ASP A 69 3.54 17.69 -8.87
C ASP A 69 3.30 17.67 -7.36
N ALA A 70 2.33 16.89 -6.87
CA ALA A 70 2.08 16.70 -5.45
C ALA A 70 3.23 15.99 -4.70
N LEU A 71 4.21 15.42 -5.40
CA LEU A 71 5.43 14.86 -4.80
C LEU A 71 6.54 15.89 -4.62
N SER A 72 6.38 17.11 -5.15
CA SER A 72 7.40 18.15 -5.15
C SER A 72 7.28 19.11 -3.96
N GLY A 73 8.42 19.74 -3.62
CA GLY A 73 8.54 20.76 -2.58
C GLY A 73 8.70 20.21 -1.17
N GLU A 74 9.69 20.73 -0.45
CA GLU A 74 10.17 20.20 0.85
C GLU A 74 9.05 20.14 1.90
N ASN A 75 8.23 21.19 1.98
CA ASN A 75 7.17 21.33 2.99
C ASN A 75 5.75 21.38 2.39
N THR A 76 5.62 21.03 1.11
CA THR A 76 4.37 21.09 0.35
C THR A 76 4.01 19.77 -0.32
N ASN A 77 4.94 18.81 -0.39
CA ASN A 77 4.66 17.49 -0.92
C ASN A 77 3.60 16.77 -0.09
N VAL A 78 2.93 15.79 -0.71
CA VAL A 78 1.83 15.03 -0.14
C VAL A 78 2.22 14.30 1.16
N GLY A 79 3.48 13.86 1.28
CA GLY A 79 4.01 13.19 2.45
C GLY A 79 4.08 14.13 3.65
N TYR A 80 4.62 15.33 3.45
CA TYR A 80 4.64 16.38 4.46
C TYR A 80 3.22 16.84 4.84
N GLU A 81 2.35 17.01 3.85
CA GLU A 81 0.95 17.40 4.07
C GLU A 81 0.21 16.36 4.93
N ALA A 82 0.42 15.06 4.67
CA ALA A 82 -0.18 13.99 5.46
C ALA A 82 0.38 13.97 6.89
N TRP A 83 1.69 13.74 7.01
CA TRP A 83 2.31 13.33 8.28
C TRP A 83 2.71 14.48 9.19
N VAL A 84 2.83 15.70 8.66
CA VAL A 84 3.27 16.88 9.43
C VAL A 84 2.16 17.90 9.61
N LYS A 85 1.34 18.15 8.57
CA LYS A 85 0.29 19.18 8.62
C LYS A 85 -1.10 18.65 8.97
N SER A 86 -1.48 17.49 8.43
CA SER A 86 -2.87 16.99 8.54
C SER A 86 -3.09 16.10 9.76
N VAL A 87 -2.10 15.29 10.16
CA VAL A 87 -2.20 14.50 11.39
C VAL A 87 -2.16 15.43 12.60
N ASP A 88 -3.25 15.43 13.36
CA ASP A 88 -3.44 16.23 14.57
C ASP A 88 -3.95 15.37 15.71
N ILE A 89 -3.42 15.57 16.91
CA ILE A 89 -3.80 14.77 18.08
C ILE A 89 -5.24 15.04 18.53
N ASN A 90 -5.75 16.27 18.38
CA ASN A 90 -7.13 16.57 18.74
C ASN A 90 -8.09 15.89 17.76
N GLY A 91 -7.77 15.91 16.46
CA GLY A 91 -8.48 15.15 15.43
C GLY A 91 -8.47 13.65 15.72
N LEU A 92 -7.30 13.08 16.05
CA LEU A 92 -7.19 11.67 16.41
C LEU A 92 -7.97 11.31 17.69
N LEU A 93 -8.05 12.19 18.68
CA LEU A 93 -8.81 11.94 19.91
C LEU A 93 -10.31 12.21 19.77
N THR A 94 -10.78 12.73 18.63
CA THR A 94 -12.18 13.04 18.37
C THR A 94 -12.84 11.91 17.58
N PRO A 95 -13.69 11.06 18.19
CA PRO A 95 -14.34 9.97 17.46
C PRO A 95 -15.24 10.49 16.34
N LEU A 96 -15.16 9.87 15.17
CA LEU A 96 -15.99 10.15 14.02
C LEU A 96 -16.94 8.97 13.71
N PRO A 97 -17.97 9.16 12.87
CA PRO A 97 -18.89 8.08 12.51
C PRO A 97 -18.14 6.86 11.96
N GLY A 98 -18.42 5.68 12.53
CA GLY A 98 -17.76 4.42 12.19
C GLY A 98 -16.59 4.04 13.10
N ASP A 99 -16.12 4.94 13.96
CA ASP A 99 -15.17 4.59 15.02
C ASP A 99 -15.84 3.84 16.16
N ASN A 100 -15.10 2.95 16.81
CA ASN A 100 -15.56 2.24 18.00
C ASN A 100 -14.74 2.64 19.23
N ALA A 101 -15.19 3.69 19.91
CA ALA A 101 -14.54 4.22 21.12
C ALA A 101 -14.46 3.22 22.30
N LYS A 102 -15.10 2.04 22.22
CA LYS A 102 -14.95 0.99 23.24
C LYS A 102 -13.68 0.16 23.05
N ASN A 103 -13.12 0.10 21.85
CA ASN A 103 -11.95 -0.71 21.53
C ASN A 103 -10.82 0.05 20.81
N SER A 104 -10.96 1.37 20.64
CA SER A 104 -9.93 2.25 20.09
C SER A 104 -9.82 3.56 20.86
N LEU A 105 -8.58 4.02 21.05
CA LEU A 105 -8.27 5.31 21.67
C LEU A 105 -8.30 6.48 20.66
N LEU A 106 -7.98 6.18 19.40
CA LEU A 106 -7.83 7.13 18.31
C LEU A 106 -8.86 6.85 17.20
N SER A 107 -9.24 7.92 16.52
CA SER A 107 -10.22 7.94 15.44
C SER A 107 -9.59 7.46 14.14
N ASN A 108 -10.02 6.29 13.68
CA ASN A 108 -9.71 5.82 12.34
C ASN A 108 -10.54 6.60 11.30
N GLY A 109 -11.72 7.09 11.68
CA GLY A 109 -12.51 8.02 10.87
C GLY A 109 -11.73 9.30 10.56
N PHE A 110 -10.96 9.84 11.50
CA PHE A 110 -10.11 11.02 11.26
C PHE A 110 -9.03 10.71 10.22
N VAL A 111 -8.37 9.55 10.32
CA VAL A 111 -7.43 9.07 9.28
C VAL A 111 -8.13 8.95 7.92
N LYS A 112 -9.41 8.53 7.88
CA LYS A 112 -10.22 8.55 6.64
C LYS A 112 -10.33 9.95 6.06
N THR A 113 -10.56 10.98 6.87
CA THR A 113 -10.69 12.36 6.35
C THR A 113 -9.40 12.84 5.67
N ILE A 114 -8.23 12.44 6.20
CA ILE A 114 -6.94 12.72 5.58
C ILE A 114 -6.80 11.97 4.25
N ALA A 115 -7.11 10.67 4.21
CA ALA A 115 -7.10 9.89 2.97
C ALA A 115 -8.09 10.46 1.94
N ASP A 116 -9.28 10.88 2.36
CA ASP A 116 -10.27 11.50 1.48
C ASP A 116 -9.74 12.82 0.90
N LYS A 117 -9.08 13.65 1.72
CA LYS A 117 -8.47 14.92 1.29
C LYS A 117 -7.33 14.70 0.29
N LEU A 118 -6.43 13.76 0.55
CA LEU A 118 -5.18 13.61 -0.20
C LEU A 118 -5.24 12.64 -1.38
N ILE A 119 -6.14 11.64 -1.30
CA ILE A 119 -6.29 10.58 -2.29
C ILE A 119 -7.65 10.75 -2.99
N ASN A 120 -8.77 10.66 -2.26
CA ASN A 120 -10.08 10.48 -2.89
C ASN A 120 -10.69 11.77 -3.47
N SER A 121 -10.24 12.94 -3.02
CA SER A 121 -10.72 14.25 -3.49
C SER A 121 -10.53 14.45 -5.00
N ARG A 122 -9.52 13.79 -5.58
CA ARG A 122 -9.30 13.71 -7.04
C ARG A 122 -10.52 13.21 -7.80
N TYR A 123 -11.31 12.32 -7.19
CA TYR A 123 -12.44 11.65 -7.84
C TYR A 123 -13.80 12.26 -7.49
N VAL A 124 -13.86 13.16 -6.51
CA VAL A 124 -15.12 13.78 -6.10
C VAL A 124 -15.44 14.94 -7.04
N LYS A 125 -16.62 14.91 -7.67
CA LYS A 125 -17.09 16.03 -8.48
C LYS A 125 -17.25 17.28 -7.60
N SER A 126 -16.57 18.37 -7.97
CA SER A 126 -16.83 19.68 -7.37
C SER A 126 -18.30 20.02 -7.58
N SER A 127 -19.08 19.94 -6.51
CA SER A 127 -20.49 20.32 -6.52
C SER A 127 -20.55 21.83 -6.38
N ALA A 128 -20.18 22.57 -7.43
CA ALA A 128 -20.46 24.00 -7.46
C ALA A 128 -22.00 24.18 -7.49
N PRO A 129 -22.61 24.99 -6.61
CA PRO A 129 -24.07 25.04 -6.45
C PRO A 129 -24.89 25.48 -7.68
N ASN A 130 -24.29 25.79 -8.83
CA ASN A 130 -24.97 26.36 -10.00
C ASN A 130 -24.38 25.91 -11.35
N SER A 131 -23.86 24.69 -11.48
CA SER A 131 -23.37 24.20 -12.78
C SER A 131 -24.52 23.69 -13.66
N PRO A 132 -24.58 24.06 -14.97
CA PRO A 132 -25.57 23.55 -15.91
C PRO A 132 -25.49 22.02 -16.08
N PRO A 133 -26.56 21.36 -16.59
CA PRO A 133 -26.65 19.91 -16.64
C PRO A 133 -25.45 19.28 -17.36
N ALA A 134 -24.97 18.17 -16.79
CA ALA A 134 -23.75 17.45 -17.11
C ALA A 134 -23.37 17.48 -18.60
N GLN A 135 -22.39 18.32 -18.95
CA GLN A 135 -21.56 18.08 -20.12
C GLN A 135 -20.61 16.91 -19.81
N ALA A 136 -20.27 16.14 -20.85
CA ALA A 136 -19.42 14.94 -20.78
C ALA A 136 -18.25 15.14 -19.82
N GLU A 137 -18.01 14.13 -18.97
CA GLU A 137 -16.98 14.16 -17.93
C GLU A 137 -15.65 14.65 -18.53
N THR A 138 -15.15 15.79 -18.04
CA THR A 138 -13.80 16.20 -18.38
C THR A 138 -12.88 15.10 -17.82
N PRO A 139 -12.10 14.40 -18.67
CA PRO A 139 -11.23 13.33 -18.19
C PRO A 139 -10.29 13.88 -17.12
N LEU A 140 -10.06 13.09 -16.06
CA LEU A 140 -9.04 13.42 -15.08
C LEU A 140 -7.70 13.58 -15.79
N VAL A 141 -7.09 14.76 -15.68
CA VAL A 141 -5.76 14.98 -16.23
C VAL A 141 -4.78 14.18 -15.38
N GLN A 142 -4.05 13.27 -16.04
CA GLN A 142 -2.98 12.49 -15.42
C GLN A 142 -1.66 13.16 -15.73
N THR A 143 -0.91 13.46 -14.68
CA THR A 143 0.46 14.00 -14.77
C THR A 143 1.38 13.06 -14.00
N PRO A 144 1.78 11.92 -14.59
CA PRO A 144 2.68 10.98 -13.93
C PRO A 144 4.02 11.65 -13.61
N HIS A 145 4.61 11.27 -12.48
CA HIS A 145 5.96 11.68 -12.13
C HIS A 145 6.98 11.06 -13.09
N ILE A 146 8.07 11.76 -13.40
CA ILE A 146 9.10 11.28 -14.35
C ILE A 146 9.77 9.98 -13.93
N ALA A 147 9.81 9.69 -12.62
CA ALA A 147 10.32 8.45 -12.05
C ALA A 147 9.24 7.37 -11.86
N SER A 148 8.00 7.58 -12.31
CA SER A 148 6.96 6.54 -12.28
C SER A 148 7.14 5.58 -13.45
N ALA A 149 6.99 4.28 -13.17
CA ALA A 149 6.68 3.31 -14.21
C ALA A 149 5.25 3.54 -14.74
N THR A 150 4.93 2.94 -15.89
CA THR A 150 3.57 2.95 -16.46
C THR A 150 2.56 2.15 -15.64
N SER A 151 3.06 1.17 -14.88
CA SER A 151 2.29 0.43 -13.89
C SER A 151 3.10 0.24 -12.62
N ILE A 152 2.43 0.38 -11.46
CA ILE A 152 3.01 0.15 -10.14
C ILE A 152 2.29 -1.00 -9.46
N ARG A 153 3.03 -1.99 -8.95
CA ARG A 153 2.49 -3.01 -8.07
C ARG A 153 2.55 -2.51 -6.62
N LEU A 154 1.37 -2.36 -6.01
CA LEU A 154 1.21 -1.97 -4.63
C LEU A 154 1.00 -3.22 -3.76
N GLY A 155 1.67 -3.28 -2.62
CA GLY A 155 1.48 -4.33 -1.63
C GLY A 155 1.39 -3.79 -0.20
N LEU A 156 0.29 -4.08 0.48
CA LEU A 156 0.05 -3.68 1.86
C LEU A 156 0.08 -4.91 2.75
N ALA A 157 0.97 -4.92 3.75
CA ALA A 157 0.94 -5.95 4.79
C ALA A 157 -0.30 -5.75 5.66
N MET A 158 -1.03 -6.82 5.94
CA MET A 158 -2.25 -6.73 6.74
C MET A 158 -2.32 -7.85 7.76
N SER A 159 -3.09 -7.64 8.82
CA SER A 159 -3.37 -8.67 9.82
C SER A 159 -4.87 -8.91 9.87
N ASN A 160 -5.29 -10.12 9.52
CA ASN A 160 -6.68 -10.54 9.40
C ASN A 160 -7.15 -11.20 10.71
N LEU A 161 -8.08 -10.55 11.41
CA LEU A 161 -8.62 -11.04 12.68
C LEU A 161 -9.52 -12.28 12.53
N ASN A 162 -10.09 -12.50 11.35
CA ASN A 162 -10.89 -13.69 11.06
C ASN A 162 -9.99 -14.92 10.85
N GLY A 163 -8.82 -14.72 10.23
CA GLY A 163 -7.94 -15.79 9.81
C GLY A 163 -8.41 -16.49 8.53
N VAL A 164 -7.47 -17.06 7.79
CA VAL A 164 -7.74 -17.84 6.57
C VAL A 164 -6.94 -19.13 6.65
N ASP A 165 -7.58 -20.24 6.29
CA ASP A 165 -6.94 -21.55 6.29
C ASP A 165 -6.06 -21.74 5.05
N TYR A 166 -4.87 -22.30 5.26
CA TYR A 166 -3.92 -22.67 4.21
C TYR A 166 -3.49 -24.12 4.40
N GLU A 167 -3.39 -24.86 3.30
CA GLU A 167 -2.82 -26.21 3.32
C GLU A 167 -1.29 -26.12 3.17
N VAL A 168 -0.58 -26.83 4.03
CA VAL A 168 0.87 -27.01 3.95
C VAL A 168 1.16 -28.48 3.70
N ASP A 169 1.98 -28.76 2.70
CA ASP A 169 2.45 -30.12 2.45
C ASP A 169 3.32 -30.59 3.63
N THR A 170 3.05 -31.80 4.09
CA THR A 170 3.78 -32.46 5.17
C THR A 170 4.41 -33.74 4.65
N PHE A 171 5.60 -34.02 5.15
CA PHE A 171 6.37 -35.21 4.78
C PHE A 171 6.70 -36.02 6.02
N ALA A 172 6.46 -37.33 5.95
CA ALA A 172 6.82 -38.26 6.99
C ALA A 172 7.70 -39.36 6.41
N TYR A 173 8.80 -39.70 7.10
CA TYR A 173 9.56 -40.90 6.77
C TYR A 173 8.76 -42.13 7.18
N LEU A 174 8.25 -42.86 6.19
CA LEU A 174 7.73 -44.21 6.38
C LEU A 174 8.89 -45.20 6.18
N THR A 175 8.71 -46.44 6.63
CA THR A 175 9.75 -47.47 6.65
C THR A 175 10.46 -47.68 5.30
N GLU A 176 9.77 -47.43 4.18
CA GLU A 176 10.30 -47.62 2.82
C GLU A 176 9.99 -46.47 1.85
N THR A 177 9.22 -45.45 2.24
CA THR A 177 8.79 -44.34 1.36
C THR A 177 8.67 -43.01 2.11
N LEU A 178 8.68 -41.89 1.37
CA LEU A 178 8.29 -40.59 1.92
C LEU A 178 6.76 -40.50 1.86
N GLY A 179 6.08 -40.61 3.00
CA GLY A 179 4.65 -40.35 3.10
C GLY A 179 4.36 -38.87 2.90
N GLN A 180 3.39 -38.55 2.04
CA GLN A 180 2.91 -37.19 1.81
C GLN A 180 1.54 -37.01 2.45
N GLY A 181 1.32 -35.86 3.09
CA GLY A 181 0.05 -35.47 3.67
C GLY A 181 -0.12 -33.96 3.66
N LYS A 182 -1.28 -33.48 4.11
CA LYS A 182 -1.56 -32.05 4.23
C LYS A 182 -1.91 -31.68 5.67
N PHE A 183 -1.39 -30.55 6.11
CA PHE A 183 -1.76 -29.93 7.38
C PHE A 183 -2.42 -28.57 7.10
N THR A 184 -3.64 -28.39 7.59
CA THR A 184 -4.34 -27.12 7.48
C THR A 184 -3.97 -26.23 8.66
N GLN A 185 -3.49 -25.03 8.35
CA GLN A 185 -3.17 -24.00 9.32
C GLN A 185 -3.98 -22.74 9.05
N THR A 186 -4.65 -22.21 10.08
CA THR A 186 -5.23 -20.87 10.04
C THR A 186 -4.13 -19.82 10.16
N ARG A 187 -4.03 -18.92 9.19
CA ARG A 187 -3.08 -17.79 9.17
C ARG A 187 -3.82 -16.48 9.36
N HIS A 188 -3.32 -15.66 10.28
CA HIS A 188 -3.78 -14.29 10.51
C HIS A 188 -2.90 -13.24 9.82
N GLN A 189 -1.71 -13.62 9.36
CA GLN A 189 -0.90 -12.79 8.47
C GLN A 189 -1.53 -12.75 7.09
N ASP A 190 -1.83 -11.55 6.59
CA ASP A 190 -2.55 -11.33 5.34
C ASP A 190 -1.91 -10.19 4.53
N ARG A 191 -2.46 -9.89 3.36
CA ARG A 191 -2.03 -8.77 2.53
C ARG A 191 -3.15 -8.24 1.64
N TYR A 192 -2.89 -7.06 1.07
CA TYR A 192 -3.65 -6.53 -0.05
C TYR A 192 -2.67 -6.16 -1.15
N THR A 193 -2.81 -6.75 -2.33
CA THR A 193 -2.00 -6.40 -3.50
C THR A 193 -2.87 -5.87 -4.63
N ALA A 194 -2.34 -4.89 -5.37
CA ALA A 194 -2.99 -4.33 -6.55
C ALA A 194 -1.93 -4.02 -7.62
N THR A 195 -2.33 -4.16 -8.89
CA THR A 195 -1.55 -3.65 -10.02
C THR A 195 -2.23 -2.37 -10.49
N LEU A 196 -1.52 -1.26 -10.43
CA LEU A 196 -2.06 0.08 -10.69
C LEU A 196 -1.52 0.57 -12.02
N ASP A 197 -2.38 1.12 -12.86
CA ASP A 197 -2.06 1.74 -14.15
C ASP A 197 -3.11 2.81 -14.50
N ASN A 198 -3.13 3.31 -15.74
CA ASN A 198 -4.08 4.33 -16.18
C ASN A 198 -5.56 3.90 -16.08
N THR A 199 -5.88 2.60 -16.11
CA THR A 199 -7.25 2.08 -15.99
C THR A 199 -7.74 2.09 -14.54
N THR A 200 -6.81 2.19 -13.59
CA THR A 200 -7.11 2.17 -12.15
C THR A 200 -7.30 3.54 -11.51
N ASP A 201 -7.24 4.64 -12.29
CA ASP A 201 -7.46 6.02 -11.81
C ASP A 201 -8.95 6.34 -11.64
N ASN A 202 -9.63 5.61 -10.75
CA ASN A 202 -11.05 5.80 -10.48
C ASN A 202 -11.42 5.68 -8.99
N GLN A 203 -12.57 6.24 -8.65
CA GLN A 203 -13.03 6.35 -7.26
C GLN A 203 -13.21 5.01 -6.56
N ALA A 204 -13.75 4.00 -7.25
CA ALA A 204 -14.08 2.72 -6.63
C ALA A 204 -12.80 2.02 -6.15
N ILE A 205 -11.78 1.96 -7.02
CA ILE A 205 -10.50 1.34 -6.70
C ILE A 205 -9.78 2.10 -5.59
N TRP A 206 -9.70 3.44 -5.67
CA TRP A 206 -8.96 4.20 -4.67
C TRP A 206 -9.66 4.31 -3.31
N ASN A 207 -10.99 4.18 -3.26
CA ASN A 207 -11.72 3.99 -2.01
C ASN A 207 -11.36 2.65 -1.35
N GLU A 208 -11.22 1.58 -2.14
CA GLU A 208 -10.81 0.26 -1.65
C GLU A 208 -9.36 0.29 -1.16
N ILE A 209 -8.43 0.83 -1.95
CA ILE A 209 -7.01 0.99 -1.58
C ILE A 209 -6.88 1.85 -0.32
N SER A 210 -7.61 2.96 -0.22
CA SER A 210 -7.60 3.81 0.98
C SER A 210 -8.10 3.07 2.21
N SER A 211 -9.11 2.21 2.05
CA SER A 211 -9.63 1.38 3.14
C SER A 211 -8.62 0.30 3.54
N ALA A 212 -7.96 -0.34 2.57
CA ALA A 212 -6.89 -1.30 2.81
C ALA A 212 -5.67 -0.66 3.49
N ALA A 213 -5.26 0.53 3.06
CA ALA A 213 -4.18 1.31 3.66
C ALA A 213 -4.50 1.69 5.12
N ARG A 214 -5.73 2.10 5.41
CA ARG A 214 -6.18 2.34 6.78
C ARG A 214 -6.17 1.06 7.63
N GLY A 215 -6.63 -0.07 7.09
CA GLY A 215 -6.55 -1.36 7.76
C GLY A 215 -5.11 -1.78 8.05
N CYS A 216 -4.22 -1.57 7.07
CA CYS A 216 -2.78 -1.76 7.19
C CYS A 216 -2.16 -0.92 8.31
N GLY A 217 -2.70 0.28 8.59
CA GLY A 217 -2.29 1.21 9.65
C GLY A 217 -3.04 1.11 10.98
N ALA A 218 -4.05 0.25 11.10
CA ALA A 218 -4.95 0.24 12.26
C ALA A 218 -4.34 -0.53 13.44
N PHE A 219 -3.37 0.09 14.12
CA PHE A 219 -2.66 -0.51 15.25
C PHE A 219 -3.63 -0.85 16.40
N PRO A 220 -3.57 -2.06 17.00
CA PRO A 220 -4.45 -2.46 18.10
C PRO A 220 -4.41 -1.47 19.25
N VAL A 221 -5.54 -1.31 19.94
CA VAL A 221 -5.74 -0.33 21.02
C VAL A 221 -5.76 1.13 20.53
N ALA A 222 -4.90 1.50 19.57
CA ALA A 222 -4.90 2.84 18.98
C ALA A 222 -6.12 3.02 18.07
N PHE A 223 -6.31 2.19 17.05
CA PHE A 223 -7.36 2.37 16.04
C PHE A 223 -8.30 1.15 15.96
N SER A 224 -9.57 1.38 15.62
CA SER A 224 -10.50 0.28 15.36
C SER A 224 -10.11 -0.47 14.09
N PRO A 225 -10.27 -1.82 14.04
CA PRO A 225 -10.09 -2.61 12.83
C PRO A 225 -10.95 -2.10 11.67
N VAL A 226 -10.47 -2.30 10.44
CA VAL A 226 -11.17 -1.93 9.20
C VAL A 226 -11.75 -3.19 8.55
N SER A 227 -13.05 -3.15 8.27
CA SER A 227 -13.73 -4.20 7.51
C SER A 227 -13.45 -4.07 6.02
N LEU A 228 -13.03 -5.15 5.37
CA LEU A 228 -12.83 -5.21 3.91
C LEU A 228 -13.48 -6.47 3.34
N SER A 229 -14.12 -6.32 2.18
CA SER A 229 -14.59 -7.47 1.40
C SER A 229 -13.40 -8.23 0.84
N ARG A 230 -13.44 -9.57 0.94
CA ARG A 230 -12.42 -10.47 0.41
C ARG A 230 -13.08 -11.58 -0.36
N SER A 231 -12.50 -11.86 -1.52
CA SER A 231 -12.86 -12.99 -2.35
C SER A 231 -11.70 -13.97 -2.43
N TRP A 232 -12.00 -15.26 -2.30
CA TRP A 232 -11.01 -16.32 -2.48
C TRP A 232 -10.39 -16.30 -3.89
N LEU A 233 -11.14 -15.84 -4.90
CA LEU A 233 -10.66 -15.72 -6.28
C LEU A 233 -9.53 -14.69 -6.44
N HIS A 234 -9.36 -13.78 -5.47
CA HIS A 234 -8.26 -12.81 -5.51
C HIS A 234 -6.90 -13.51 -5.43
N GLY A 235 -5.89 -12.96 -6.13
CA GLY A 235 -4.54 -13.52 -6.20
C GLY A 235 -3.81 -13.58 -4.84
N ASP A 236 -4.30 -12.84 -3.85
CA ASP A 236 -3.79 -12.90 -2.48
C ASP A 236 -4.19 -14.18 -1.72
N TYR A 237 -5.18 -14.93 -2.22
CA TYR A 237 -5.66 -16.17 -1.60
C TYR A 237 -5.48 -17.38 -2.50
N SER A 238 -6.23 -17.48 -3.60
CA SER A 238 -6.16 -18.63 -4.52
C SER A 238 -4.75 -18.87 -5.05
N GLY A 239 -4.05 -17.79 -5.43
CA GLY A 239 -2.65 -17.83 -5.89
C GLY A 239 -1.62 -18.19 -4.82
N ARG A 240 -2.03 -18.37 -3.56
CA ARG A 240 -1.14 -18.67 -2.42
C ARG A 240 -1.55 -19.90 -1.62
N GLY A 241 -2.43 -20.74 -2.18
CA GLY A 241 -2.84 -22.00 -1.55
C GLY A 241 -3.79 -21.82 -0.36
N ALA A 242 -4.57 -20.73 -0.33
CA ALA A 242 -5.66 -20.62 0.63
C ALA A 242 -6.74 -21.67 0.35
N VAL A 243 -7.22 -22.33 1.40
CA VAL A 243 -8.41 -23.18 1.36
C VAL A 243 -9.58 -22.32 0.88
N LYS A 244 -10.43 -22.89 0.02
CA LYS A 244 -11.57 -22.16 -0.54
C LYS A 244 -12.51 -21.65 0.56
N PHE A 245 -12.81 -20.36 0.51
CA PHE A 245 -13.80 -19.71 1.36
C PHE A 245 -14.78 -18.89 0.51
N GLU A 246 -15.99 -18.68 1.03
CA GLU A 246 -17.00 -17.82 0.40
C GLU A 246 -16.65 -16.35 0.58
N ASP A 247 -17.00 -15.52 -0.40
CA ASP A 247 -16.79 -14.07 -0.33
C ASP A 247 -17.36 -13.52 0.98
N SER A 248 -16.52 -12.83 1.73
CA SER A 248 -16.84 -12.43 3.11
C SER A 248 -16.20 -11.11 3.50
N ILE A 249 -16.71 -10.53 4.57
CA ILE A 249 -16.16 -9.31 5.17
C ILE A 249 -15.22 -9.72 6.30
N PHE A 250 -13.93 -9.45 6.11
CA PHE A 250 -12.92 -9.66 7.13
C PHE A 250 -12.55 -8.37 7.83
N SER A 251 -12.17 -8.49 9.10
CA SER A 251 -11.70 -7.38 9.95
C SER A 251 -10.18 -7.35 9.96
N PHE A 252 -9.62 -6.25 9.49
CA PHE A 252 -8.18 -6.06 9.37
C PHE A 252 -7.65 -5.05 10.37
N MET A 253 -6.49 -5.36 10.92
CA MET A 253 -5.68 -4.46 11.75
C MET A 253 -4.25 -4.39 11.19
N ASP A 254 -3.41 -3.61 11.88
CA ASP A 254 -2.06 -3.28 11.43
C ASP A 254 -1.24 -4.50 11.01
N GLY A 255 -0.73 -4.46 9.77
CA GLY A 255 0.11 -5.51 9.20
C GLY A 255 1.41 -5.74 9.97
N GLY A 256 1.90 -4.72 10.67
CA GLY A 256 3.10 -4.77 11.50
C GLY A 256 3.02 -5.77 12.65
N ALA A 257 1.82 -6.24 13.02
CA ALA A 257 1.66 -7.29 14.02
C ALA A 257 2.24 -8.65 13.57
N PHE A 258 2.13 -8.98 12.27
CA PHE A 258 2.68 -10.22 11.71
C PHE A 258 3.81 -10.00 10.71
N ASN A 259 3.76 -8.91 9.94
CA ASN A 259 4.74 -8.59 8.91
C ASN A 259 5.04 -7.10 8.88
N ASN A 260 5.96 -6.67 9.75
CA ASN A 260 6.44 -5.29 9.80
C ASN A 260 7.49 -4.95 8.73
N TYR A 261 7.91 -5.93 7.94
CA TYR A 261 9.01 -5.85 6.98
C TYR A 261 8.61 -6.51 5.66
N PRO A 262 7.79 -5.86 4.82
CA PRO A 262 7.20 -6.48 3.62
C PRO A 262 8.20 -6.70 2.47
N LEU A 263 9.48 -6.93 2.74
CA LEU A 263 10.54 -7.21 1.76
C LEU A 263 10.23 -8.41 0.87
N GLY A 264 9.79 -9.53 1.46
CA GLY A 264 9.39 -10.71 0.68
C GLY A 264 8.20 -10.43 -0.23
N MET A 265 7.33 -9.49 0.14
CA MET A 265 6.23 -9.03 -0.72
C MET A 265 6.76 -8.17 -1.87
N ALA A 266 7.71 -7.27 -1.61
CA ALA A 266 8.34 -6.46 -2.65
C ALA A 266 9.05 -7.32 -3.70
N VAL A 267 9.82 -8.34 -3.25
CA VAL A 267 10.47 -9.31 -4.14
C VAL A 267 9.44 -10.06 -4.97
N SER A 268 8.41 -10.63 -4.33
CA SER A 268 7.36 -11.38 -5.03
C SER A 268 6.56 -10.55 -6.04
N LEU A 269 6.41 -9.23 -5.80
CA LEU A 269 5.78 -8.33 -6.76
C LEU A 269 6.74 -7.92 -7.88
N ALA A 270 8.03 -7.68 -7.58
CA ALA A 270 9.04 -7.36 -8.58
C ALA A 270 9.26 -8.53 -9.56
N GLU A 271 9.29 -9.77 -9.08
CA GLU A 271 9.38 -10.98 -9.90
C GLU A 271 8.22 -11.11 -10.92
N GLN A 272 7.07 -10.48 -10.65
CA GLN A 272 5.96 -10.44 -11.61
C GLN A 272 6.14 -9.38 -12.71
N ASN A 273 7.08 -8.45 -12.55
CA ASN A 273 7.50 -7.49 -13.58
C ASN A 273 8.76 -7.95 -14.33
N ASP A 274 9.60 -8.74 -13.65
CA ASP A 274 10.91 -9.17 -14.11
C ASP A 274 10.83 -10.57 -14.74
N THR A 275 10.34 -10.62 -15.97
CA THR A 275 10.05 -11.88 -16.68
C THR A 275 11.26 -12.50 -17.38
N ASN A 276 12.37 -11.78 -17.52
CA ASN A 276 13.61 -12.28 -18.11
C ASN A 276 14.65 -12.63 -17.03
N TYR A 277 15.43 -13.68 -17.29
CA TYR A 277 16.48 -14.15 -16.37
C TYR A 277 17.62 -13.14 -16.12
N THR A 278 17.72 -12.06 -16.91
CA THR A 278 18.71 -10.98 -16.76
C THR A 278 18.15 -9.71 -16.12
N ASP A 279 16.84 -9.66 -15.81
CA ASP A 279 16.22 -8.43 -15.29
C ASP A 279 16.83 -8.01 -13.93
N TYR A 280 17.43 -8.96 -13.19
CA TYR A 280 18.18 -8.69 -11.96
C TYR A 280 19.34 -7.70 -12.14
N GLU A 281 19.91 -7.58 -13.35
CA GLU A 281 20.99 -6.62 -13.65
C GLU A 281 20.50 -5.16 -13.62
N ASN A 282 19.19 -4.96 -13.78
CA ASN A 282 18.56 -3.65 -13.82
C ASN A 282 17.60 -3.38 -12.64
N ARG A 283 17.55 -4.28 -11.66
CA ARG A 283 16.62 -4.24 -10.52
C ARG A 283 17.35 -3.79 -9.26
N PHE A 284 16.80 -2.77 -8.61
CA PHE A 284 17.24 -2.33 -7.29
C PHE A 284 16.12 -2.44 -6.26
N TYR A 285 16.49 -2.73 -5.02
CA TYR A 285 15.58 -2.81 -3.88
C TYR A 285 15.98 -1.78 -2.84
N PHE A 286 15.07 -0.87 -2.50
CA PHE A 286 15.25 0.05 -1.39
C PHE A 286 14.38 -0.38 -0.22
N TYR A 287 15.01 -0.46 0.95
CA TYR A 287 14.35 -0.76 2.21
C TYR A 287 14.42 0.46 3.11
N ILE A 288 13.26 1.00 3.45
CA ILE A 288 13.13 2.20 4.28
C ILE A 288 12.70 1.74 5.68
N SER A 289 13.55 2.01 6.66
CA SER A 289 13.23 1.76 8.07
C SER A 289 13.88 2.79 8.98
N PRO A 290 13.15 3.33 9.97
CA PRO A 290 13.70 4.28 10.93
C PRO A 290 14.62 3.64 11.96
N ASN A 291 14.61 2.31 12.09
CA ASN A 291 15.52 1.60 12.97
C ASN A 291 16.41 0.67 12.13
N PRO A 292 17.67 1.07 11.85
CA PRO A 292 18.60 0.16 11.19
C PRO A 292 18.83 -1.03 12.12
N LYS A 293 18.30 -2.20 11.75
CA LYS A 293 18.70 -3.44 12.41
C LYS A 293 20.18 -3.61 12.11
N ALA A 294 21.01 -3.60 13.14
CA ALA A 294 22.41 -3.99 12.99
C ALA A 294 22.44 -5.40 12.39
N CYS A 295 23.04 -5.52 11.19
CA CYS A 295 23.40 -6.80 10.61
C CYS A 295 24.51 -7.46 11.44
#